data_AF-A0A1J4KCN2-F1
#
_entry.id   AF-A0A1J4KCN2-F1
#
_cell.length_a   1.000
_cell.length_b   1.000
_cell.length_c   1.000
_cell.angle_alpha   90.00
_cell.angle_beta   90.00
_cell.angle_gamma   90.00
#
_symmetry.space_group_name_H-M   'P 1'
#
loop_
_entity.id
_entity.type
_entity.pdbx_description
1 polymer ?
#
loop_
_entity_poly.entity_id
_entity_poly.type
_entity_poly.pdbx_seq_one_letter_code
_entity_poly.pdbx_strand_id
1 'polypeptide(L)'
;MCFLLLLANYFTLCSSWGPIFHQVLGQEFAEEYLSHLTPEQTSSFIKGSVYVDGLSRRLYHDLSNLVSLLNEYSNSSLEYYFVLGFILHMAVDSSGHIGFPLSYLPLKRPVHYLAELTCCSALMHDRKPPSIDYDDVCQKVYMRTRNGTSFYFHMFYKVWRIIAKFPVYKLLSYIENDSCKEKCGGKYAMCNLELHILTIKRLMFDCLLLLNEGKLTNEKLGEISRKELESFQCCL
;
A
#
# COMPACT_ATOMS: atom_id res chain seq x y z
N MET A 1 -9.29 -30.01 -7.06
CA MET A 1 -8.81 -29.37 -8.30
C MET A 1 -9.46 -27.99 -8.54
N CYS A 2 -10.79 -27.82 -8.40
CA CYS A 2 -11.46 -26.52 -8.56
C CYS A 2 -11.02 -25.42 -7.57
N PHE A 3 -10.73 -25.73 -6.31
CA PHE A 3 -10.36 -24.72 -5.32
C PHE A 3 -9.00 -24.05 -5.60
N LEU A 4 -8.02 -24.81 -6.09
CA LEU A 4 -6.70 -24.29 -6.47
C LEU A 4 -6.76 -23.47 -7.76
N LEU A 5 -7.63 -23.83 -8.71
CA LEU A 5 -7.90 -23.04 -9.92
C LEU A 5 -8.69 -21.77 -9.62
N LEU A 6 -9.62 -21.81 -8.66
CA LEU A 6 -10.32 -20.63 -8.14
C LEU A 6 -9.35 -19.70 -7.44
N LEU A 7 -8.53 -20.23 -6.53
CA LEU A 7 -7.44 -19.47 -5.91
C LEU A 7 -6.50 -18.90 -6.96
N ALA A 8 -6.02 -19.69 -7.93
CA ALA A 8 -5.13 -19.20 -8.98
C ALA A 8 -5.75 -18.09 -9.85
N ASN A 9 -7.04 -18.20 -10.22
CA ASN A 9 -7.75 -17.13 -10.93
C ASN A 9 -8.06 -15.92 -10.03
N TYR A 10 -8.27 -16.14 -8.74
CA TYR A 10 -8.40 -15.09 -7.74
C TYR A 10 -7.07 -14.34 -7.56
N PHE A 11 -5.95 -15.07 -7.63
CA PHE A 11 -4.58 -14.57 -7.57
C PHE A 11 -4.14 -13.80 -8.82
N THR A 12 -4.80 -14.00 -9.97
CA THR A 12 -4.51 -13.23 -11.20
C THR A 12 -5.36 -11.97 -11.36
N LEU A 13 -6.48 -11.85 -10.63
CA LEU A 13 -7.41 -10.71 -10.74
C LEU A 13 -7.02 -9.50 -9.88
N CYS A 14 -6.37 -9.71 -8.72
CA CYS A 14 -5.90 -8.58 -7.90
C CYS A 14 -4.50 -8.16 -8.34
N SER A 15 -4.32 -6.86 -8.53
CA SER A 15 -3.21 -6.35 -9.33
C SER A 15 -1.99 -5.95 -8.49
N SER A 16 -2.15 -5.70 -7.19
CA SER A 16 -1.09 -5.43 -6.19
C SER A 16 -1.51 -6.13 -4.90
N TRP A 17 -0.59 -6.77 -4.16
CA TRP A 17 -0.91 -7.63 -3.02
C TRP A 17 -0.18 -7.15 -1.78
N GLY A 18 -0.62 -6.07 -1.14
CA GLY A 18 0.00 -5.64 0.12
C GLY A 18 -0.97 -5.27 1.22
N PRO A 19 -2.23 -5.75 1.29
CA PRO A 19 -3.26 -4.99 1.99
C PRO A 19 -3.00 -4.80 3.49
N ILE A 20 -2.23 -5.68 4.14
CA ILE A 20 -1.80 -5.49 5.54
C ILE A 20 -0.66 -4.48 5.62
N PHE A 21 0.29 -4.53 4.68
CA PHE A 21 1.36 -3.57 4.55
C PHE A 21 0.81 -2.16 4.29
N HIS A 22 -0.08 -1.98 3.31
CA HIS A 22 -0.75 -0.71 3.03
C HIS A 22 -1.64 -0.25 4.20
N GLN A 23 -2.25 -1.18 4.94
CA GLN A 23 -3.01 -0.85 6.14
C GLN A 23 -2.10 -0.27 7.22
N VAL A 24 -0.98 -0.93 7.53
CA VAL A 24 -0.04 -0.46 8.56
C VAL A 24 0.56 0.89 8.18
N LEU A 25 0.95 1.06 6.91
CA LEU A 25 1.43 2.35 6.42
C LEU A 25 0.38 3.45 6.55
N GLY A 26 -0.87 3.18 6.15
CA GLY A 26 -1.98 4.12 6.33
C GLY A 26 -2.22 4.47 7.79
N GLN A 27 -2.14 3.48 8.70
CA GLN A 27 -2.31 3.69 10.13
C GLN A 27 -1.21 4.55 10.72
N GLU A 28 0.05 4.16 10.55
CA GLU A 28 1.19 4.90 11.10
C GLU A 28 1.28 6.31 10.50
N PHE A 29 1.00 6.46 9.19
CA PHE A 29 0.97 7.79 8.56
C PHE A 29 -0.15 8.68 9.12
N ALA A 30 -1.35 8.13 9.32
CA ALA A 30 -2.46 8.89 9.84
C ALA A 30 -2.22 9.33 11.30
N GLU A 31 -1.66 8.44 12.12
CA GLU A 31 -1.27 8.75 13.49
C GLU A 31 -0.22 9.86 13.57
N GLU A 32 0.76 9.84 12.66
CA GLU A 32 1.89 10.78 12.66
C GLU A 32 1.54 12.14 12.03
N TYR A 33 0.88 12.15 10.87
CA TYR A 33 0.70 13.36 10.05
C TYR A 33 -0.75 13.84 9.95
N LEU A 34 -1.73 12.99 10.31
CA LEU A 34 -3.17 13.30 10.23
C LEU A 34 -3.86 13.18 11.60
N SER A 35 -3.13 13.41 12.69
CA SER A 35 -3.62 13.28 14.08
C SER A 35 -4.79 14.22 14.44
N HIS A 36 -5.06 15.22 13.60
CA HIS A 36 -6.18 16.15 13.74
C HIS A 36 -7.52 15.59 13.23
N LEU A 37 -7.51 14.46 12.52
CA LEU A 37 -8.72 13.85 11.97
C LEU A 37 -9.59 13.20 13.06
N THR A 38 -10.90 13.17 12.83
CA THR A 38 -11.79 12.38 13.68
C THR A 38 -11.52 10.88 13.48
N PRO A 39 -11.90 10.01 14.44
CA PRO A 39 -11.77 8.57 14.29
C PRO A 39 -12.41 8.01 13.00
N GLU A 40 -13.54 8.57 12.57
CA GLU A 40 -14.23 8.17 11.35
C GLU A 40 -13.46 8.58 10.10
N GLN A 41 -12.89 9.80 10.08
CA GLN A 41 -12.06 10.28 8.98
C GLN A 41 -10.76 9.47 8.87
N THR A 42 -10.08 9.21 9.98
CA THR A 42 -8.89 8.35 10.06
C THR A 42 -9.20 6.94 9.56
N SER A 43 -10.30 6.35 10.04
CA SER A 43 -10.78 5.05 9.56
C SER A 43 -11.05 5.05 8.06
N SER A 44 -11.67 6.12 7.53
CA SER A 44 -11.96 6.24 6.10
C SER A 44 -10.67 6.33 5.27
N PHE A 45 -9.69 7.12 5.72
CA PHE A 45 -8.37 7.20 5.10
C PHE A 45 -7.66 5.85 5.03
N ILE A 46 -7.58 5.13 6.15
CA ILE A 46 -6.96 3.80 6.22
C ILE A 46 -7.68 2.80 5.30
N LYS A 47 -9.00 2.86 5.23
CA LYS A 47 -9.75 1.99 4.30
C LYS A 47 -9.42 2.35 2.86
N GLY A 48 -9.35 3.64 2.52
CA GLY A 48 -8.91 4.10 1.20
C GLY A 48 -7.56 3.51 0.80
N SER A 49 -6.56 3.62 1.67
CA SER A 49 -5.19 3.14 1.39
C SER A 49 -5.09 1.64 1.13
N VAL A 50 -6.06 0.85 1.61
CA VAL A 50 -6.11 -0.60 1.41
C VAL A 50 -7.02 -0.97 0.24
N TYR A 51 -8.20 -0.36 0.16
CA TYR A 51 -9.20 -0.76 -0.82
C TYR A 51 -8.87 -0.32 -2.23
N VAL A 52 -7.99 0.64 -2.47
CA VAL A 52 -7.59 1.00 -3.85
C VAL A 52 -6.99 -0.18 -4.64
N ASP A 53 -6.37 -1.16 -3.98
CA ASP A 53 -5.85 -2.40 -4.60
C ASP A 53 -6.93 -3.24 -5.30
N GLY A 54 -8.19 -3.09 -4.90
CA GLY A 54 -9.33 -3.72 -5.54
C GLY A 54 -9.77 -3.06 -6.84
N LEU A 55 -9.19 -1.89 -7.19
CA LEU A 55 -9.43 -1.22 -8.45
C LEU A 55 -8.50 -1.73 -9.55
N SER A 56 -8.94 -1.62 -10.80
CA SER A 56 -8.06 -1.89 -11.94
C SER A 56 -6.90 -0.89 -11.95
N ARG A 57 -5.67 -1.36 -12.16
CA ARG A 57 -4.48 -0.50 -12.31
C ARG A 57 -4.67 0.64 -13.29
N ARG A 58 -5.41 0.42 -14.39
CA ARG A 58 -5.72 1.48 -15.37
C ARG A 58 -6.48 2.67 -14.76
N LEU A 59 -7.20 2.45 -13.68
CA LEU A 59 -8.02 3.46 -13.02
C LEU A 59 -7.24 4.19 -11.92
N TYR A 60 -6.54 3.44 -11.06
CA TYR A 60 -5.89 4.04 -9.90
C TYR A 60 -4.44 4.47 -10.15
N HIS A 61 -3.72 3.89 -11.13
CA HIS A 61 -2.37 4.37 -11.49
C HIS A 61 -2.34 5.70 -12.24
N ASP A 62 -3.51 6.26 -12.55
CA ASP A 62 -3.60 7.58 -13.14
C ASP A 62 -4.04 8.58 -12.07
N LEU A 63 -3.06 9.26 -11.47
CA LEU A 63 -3.29 10.27 -10.45
C LEU A 63 -4.26 11.38 -10.90
N SER A 64 -4.34 11.68 -12.21
CA SER A 64 -5.28 12.71 -12.68
C SER A 64 -6.73 12.32 -12.43
N ASN A 65 -7.07 11.04 -12.58
CA ASN A 65 -8.41 10.52 -12.27
C ASN A 65 -8.70 10.58 -10.77
N LEU A 66 -7.72 10.22 -9.94
CA LEU A 66 -7.89 10.22 -8.49
C LEU A 66 -8.00 11.64 -7.92
N VAL A 67 -7.19 12.58 -8.41
CA VAL A 67 -7.25 13.99 -8.03
C VAL A 67 -8.56 14.61 -8.48
N SER A 68 -9.01 14.32 -9.71
CA SER A 68 -10.33 14.74 -10.18
C SER A 68 -11.44 14.24 -9.26
N LEU A 69 -11.41 12.95 -8.88
CA LEU A 69 -12.39 12.36 -7.98
C LEU A 69 -12.34 12.98 -6.58
N LEU A 70 -11.15 13.27 -6.05
CA LEU A 70 -10.98 13.91 -4.74
C LEU A 70 -11.68 15.27 -4.70
N ASN A 71 -11.53 16.04 -5.78
CA ASN A 71 -12.11 17.39 -5.91
C ASN A 71 -13.64 17.40 -6.01
N GLU A 72 -14.29 16.25 -6.23
CA GLU A 72 -15.75 16.13 -6.17
C GLU A 72 -16.29 16.14 -4.72
N TYR A 73 -15.43 15.93 -3.73
CA TYR A 73 -15.82 15.80 -2.32
C TYR A 73 -15.37 17.00 -1.48
N SER A 74 -16.17 17.32 -0.46
CA SER A 74 -15.78 18.31 0.56
C SER A 74 -14.63 17.75 1.41
N ASN A 75 -13.65 18.58 1.75
CA ASN A 75 -12.52 18.22 2.62
C ASN A 75 -12.91 17.82 4.06
N SER A 76 -14.19 17.94 4.41
CA SER A 76 -14.77 17.48 5.68
C SER A 76 -15.44 16.11 5.58
N SER A 77 -15.66 15.58 4.37
CA SER A 77 -16.42 14.34 4.16
C SER A 77 -15.55 13.09 4.31
N LEU A 78 -16.17 11.96 4.63
CA LEU A 78 -15.46 10.68 4.73
C LEU A 78 -14.91 10.23 3.37
N GLU A 79 -15.70 10.42 2.30
CA GLU A 79 -15.29 10.10 0.94
C GLU A 79 -14.02 10.84 0.51
N TYR A 80 -13.84 12.10 0.93
CA TYR A 80 -12.61 12.84 0.69
C TYR A 80 -11.40 12.12 1.29
N TYR A 81 -11.46 11.74 2.57
CA TYR A 81 -10.35 11.02 3.22
C TYR A 81 -10.14 9.63 2.64
N PHE A 82 -11.22 8.96 2.21
CA PHE A 82 -11.13 7.69 1.50
C PHE A 82 -10.35 7.82 0.18
N VAL A 83 -10.66 8.83 -0.64
CA VAL A 83 -9.96 9.09 -1.91
C VAL A 83 -8.55 9.62 -1.65
N LEU A 84 -8.32 10.38 -0.59
CA LEU A 84 -6.97 10.75 -0.15
C LEU A 84 -6.13 9.51 0.16
N GLY A 85 -6.73 8.49 0.76
CA GLY A 85 -6.12 7.18 0.94
C GLY A 85 -5.73 6.51 -0.38
N PHE A 86 -6.57 6.61 -1.43
CA PHE A 86 -6.24 6.12 -2.77
C PHE A 86 -5.01 6.82 -3.35
N ILE A 87 -4.96 8.14 -3.20
CA ILE A 87 -3.87 8.97 -3.73
C ILE A 87 -2.56 8.66 -3.00
N LEU A 88 -2.55 8.62 -1.67
CA LEU A 88 -1.33 8.35 -0.91
C LEU A 88 -0.86 6.91 -1.01
N HIS A 89 -1.76 5.96 -1.28
CA HIS A 89 -1.36 4.60 -1.66
C HIS A 89 -0.43 4.59 -2.88
N MET A 90 -0.57 5.52 -3.83
CA MET A 90 0.32 5.58 -5.00
C MET A 90 1.79 5.83 -4.62
N ALA A 91 2.05 6.50 -3.50
CA ALA A 91 3.41 6.60 -2.94
C ALA A 91 3.94 5.23 -2.54
N VAL A 92 3.12 4.44 -1.84
CA VAL A 92 3.45 3.08 -1.41
C VAL A 92 3.75 2.20 -2.61
N ASP A 93 2.83 2.13 -3.58
CA ASP A 93 2.99 1.30 -4.78
C ASP A 93 4.20 1.76 -5.63
N SER A 94 4.42 3.07 -5.76
CA SER A 94 5.58 3.59 -6.48
C SER A 94 6.88 3.15 -5.82
N SER A 95 6.97 3.19 -4.49
CA SER A 95 8.17 2.77 -3.77
C SER A 95 8.47 1.26 -3.94
N GLY A 96 7.42 0.43 -3.98
CA GLY A 96 7.53 -1.01 -4.18
C GLY A 96 7.79 -1.44 -5.63
N HIS A 97 7.53 -0.56 -6.61
CA HIS A 97 7.56 -0.89 -8.04
C HIS A 97 8.49 -0.06 -8.92
N ILE A 98 9.17 0.98 -8.39
CA ILE A 98 9.95 1.92 -9.23
C ILE A 98 11.15 1.28 -9.95
N GLY A 99 11.59 0.09 -9.53
CA GLY A 99 12.62 -0.66 -10.22
C GLY A 99 13.75 -1.14 -9.32
N PHE A 100 14.48 -2.16 -9.77
CA PHE A 100 15.78 -2.58 -9.24
C PHE A 100 16.83 -1.52 -9.62
N PRO A 101 17.79 -1.17 -8.75
CA PRO A 101 18.10 -1.75 -7.43
C PRO A 101 17.41 -1.06 -6.25
N LEU A 102 16.51 -0.11 -6.48
CA LEU A 102 16.03 0.81 -5.44
C LEU A 102 14.80 0.30 -4.67
N SER A 103 14.11 -0.74 -5.17
CA SER A 103 12.94 -1.31 -4.51
C SER A 103 13.32 -2.38 -3.47
N TYR A 104 12.70 -2.34 -2.28
CA TYR A 104 12.85 -3.38 -1.24
C TYR A 104 12.33 -4.74 -1.73
N LEU A 105 11.25 -4.73 -2.53
CA LEU A 105 10.65 -5.93 -3.09
C LEU A 105 11.26 -6.29 -4.46
N PRO A 106 11.44 -7.59 -4.76
CA PRO A 106 11.88 -8.03 -6.07
C PRO A 106 10.81 -7.75 -7.12
N LEU A 107 11.20 -7.24 -8.29
CA LEU A 107 10.27 -6.85 -9.36
C LEU A 107 9.59 -8.02 -10.10
N LYS A 108 10.20 -9.21 -10.10
CA LYS A 108 9.75 -10.33 -10.94
C LYS A 108 8.63 -11.13 -10.26
N ARG A 109 7.47 -11.25 -10.91
CA ARG A 109 6.45 -12.24 -10.56
C ARG A 109 6.99 -13.65 -10.87
N PRO A 110 6.76 -14.67 -10.02
CA PRO A 110 5.90 -14.74 -8.83
C PRO A 110 6.57 -14.32 -7.51
N VAL A 111 7.88 -14.04 -7.52
CA VAL A 111 8.65 -13.74 -6.30
C VAL A 111 8.14 -12.47 -5.62
N HIS A 112 7.65 -11.51 -6.40
CA HIS A 112 7.02 -10.29 -5.90
C HIS A 112 5.86 -10.58 -4.92
N TYR A 113 4.93 -11.47 -5.29
CA TYR A 113 3.77 -11.81 -4.45
C TYR A 113 4.16 -12.53 -3.16
N LEU A 114 5.19 -13.37 -3.22
CA LEU A 114 5.74 -14.00 -2.04
C LEU A 114 6.38 -12.96 -1.11
N ALA A 115 7.07 -11.98 -1.68
CA ALA A 115 7.72 -10.92 -0.93
C ALA A 115 6.69 -10.02 -0.22
N GLU A 116 5.67 -9.61 -0.94
CA GLU A 116 4.46 -8.96 -0.45
C GLU A 116 3.79 -9.72 0.72
N LEU A 117 3.55 -11.03 0.56
CA LEU A 117 3.01 -11.87 1.63
C LEU A 117 3.95 -11.96 2.83
N THR A 118 5.26 -12.03 2.59
CA THR A 118 6.28 -12.09 3.64
C THR A 118 6.28 -10.80 4.47
N CYS A 119 6.21 -9.62 3.84
CA CYS A 119 6.08 -8.34 4.52
C CYS A 119 4.75 -8.24 5.30
N CYS A 120 3.63 -8.61 4.67
CA CYS A 120 2.33 -8.65 5.33
C CYS A 120 2.34 -9.58 6.55
N SER A 121 3.00 -10.73 6.44
CA SER A 121 3.15 -11.69 7.53
C SER A 121 4.01 -11.10 8.66
N ALA A 122 5.12 -10.42 8.34
CA ALA A 122 5.98 -9.79 9.34
C ALA A 122 5.19 -8.75 10.15
N LEU A 123 4.48 -7.85 9.46
CA LEU A 123 3.68 -6.81 10.08
C LEU A 123 2.45 -7.34 10.83
N MET A 124 1.84 -8.42 10.34
CA MET A 124 0.73 -9.07 11.05
C MET A 124 1.17 -9.62 12.42
N HIS A 125 2.37 -10.19 12.51
CA HIS A 125 2.91 -10.74 13.76
C HIS A 125 3.45 -9.67 14.70
N ASP A 126 4.06 -8.63 14.13
CA ASP A 126 4.69 -7.56 14.88
C ASP A 126 3.70 -6.50 15.37
N ARG A 127 2.95 -5.86 14.44
CA ARG A 127 2.01 -4.77 14.74
C ARG A 127 0.59 -5.23 15.09
N LYS A 128 0.19 -6.42 14.62
CA LYS A 128 -1.16 -7.00 14.82
C LYS A 128 -2.30 -6.02 14.44
N PRO A 129 -2.27 -5.43 13.23
CA PRO A 129 -3.24 -4.41 12.85
C PRO A 129 -4.66 -4.98 12.90
N PRO A 130 -5.67 -4.22 13.37
CA PRO A 130 -7.06 -4.68 13.44
C PRO A 130 -7.60 -5.05 12.05
N SER A 131 -8.69 -5.81 11.97
CA SER A 131 -9.38 -5.95 10.68
C SER A 131 -10.07 -4.65 10.33
N ILE A 132 -9.95 -4.21 9.08
CA ILE A 132 -10.86 -3.18 8.55
C ILE A 132 -12.18 -3.84 8.13
N ASP A 133 -13.26 -3.10 8.32
CA ASP A 133 -14.60 -3.51 7.95
C ASP A 133 -15.09 -2.76 6.72
N TYR A 134 -15.94 -3.44 5.95
CA TYR A 134 -16.60 -2.92 4.78
C TYR A 134 -17.78 -2.04 5.19
N ASP A 135 -17.86 -0.83 4.64
CA ASP A 135 -18.95 0.10 4.91
C ASP A 135 -19.48 0.78 3.64
N ASP A 136 -20.48 1.64 3.81
CA ASP A 136 -21.14 2.35 2.73
C ASP A 136 -20.20 3.31 1.98
N VAL A 137 -19.20 3.88 2.64
CA VAL A 137 -18.24 4.79 2.00
C VAL A 137 -17.42 4.02 0.97
N CYS A 138 -16.96 2.81 1.32
CA CYS A 138 -16.25 1.92 0.39
C CYS A 138 -17.06 1.67 -0.88
N GLN A 139 -18.36 1.35 -0.74
CA GLN A 139 -19.22 1.06 -1.89
C GLN A 139 -19.52 2.32 -2.71
N LYS A 140 -19.82 3.45 -2.05
CA LYS A 140 -20.14 4.73 -2.70
C LYS A 140 -19.00 5.22 -3.58
N VAL A 141 -17.79 5.28 -3.05
CA VAL A 141 -16.60 5.73 -3.80
C VAL A 141 -16.31 4.76 -4.95
N TYR A 142 -16.40 3.45 -4.73
CA TYR A 142 -16.21 2.45 -5.78
C TYR A 142 -17.19 2.58 -6.95
N MET A 143 -18.48 2.82 -6.66
CA MET A 143 -19.49 3.04 -7.70
C MET A 143 -19.13 4.25 -8.57
N ARG A 144 -18.61 5.32 -7.96
CA ARG A 144 -18.13 6.52 -8.68
C ARG A 144 -16.91 6.23 -9.56
N THR A 145 -16.01 5.33 -9.12
CA THR A 145 -14.82 4.95 -9.91
C THR A 145 -15.10 4.03 -11.12
N ARG A 146 -16.32 3.49 -11.30
CA ARG A 146 -16.93 2.86 -12.52
C ARG A 146 -17.76 1.58 -12.25
N ASN A 147 -18.94 1.68 -11.64
CA ASN A 147 -19.89 0.53 -11.55
C ASN A 147 -19.29 -0.79 -10.99
N GLY A 148 -18.17 -0.71 -10.28
CA GLY A 148 -17.52 -1.87 -9.66
C GLY A 148 -18.03 -2.12 -8.25
N THR A 149 -17.72 -3.29 -7.70
CA THR A 149 -18.00 -3.61 -6.29
C THR A 149 -16.69 -3.83 -5.56
N SER A 150 -16.51 -3.17 -4.42
CA SER A 150 -15.38 -3.41 -3.50
C SER A 150 -15.57 -4.67 -2.67
N PHE A 151 -16.72 -5.35 -2.81
CA PHE A 151 -17.05 -6.57 -2.07
C PHE A 151 -16.11 -7.73 -2.38
N TYR A 152 -15.74 -7.94 -3.64
CA TYR A 152 -14.80 -9.02 -4.00
C TYR A 152 -13.43 -8.81 -3.37
N PHE A 153 -12.96 -7.57 -3.35
CA PHE A 153 -11.72 -7.21 -2.68
C PHE A 153 -11.84 -7.35 -1.16
N HIS A 154 -12.99 -7.03 -0.56
CA HIS A 154 -13.21 -7.26 0.87
C HIS A 154 -13.08 -8.75 1.24
N MET A 155 -13.70 -9.64 0.47
CA MET A 155 -13.54 -11.08 0.66
C MET A 155 -12.07 -11.50 0.53
N PHE A 156 -11.36 -10.88 -0.42
CA PHE A 156 -9.94 -11.16 -0.66
C PHE A 156 -9.11 -10.75 0.55
N TYR A 157 -9.30 -9.53 1.03
CA TYR A 157 -8.68 -8.99 2.22
C TYR A 157 -8.84 -9.93 3.42
N LYS A 158 -10.05 -10.44 3.68
CA LYS A 158 -10.30 -11.37 4.79
C LYS A 158 -9.51 -12.68 4.62
N VAL A 159 -9.46 -13.23 3.41
CA VAL A 159 -8.66 -14.45 3.11
C VAL A 159 -7.16 -14.18 3.26
N TRP A 160 -6.67 -13.05 2.74
CA TRP A 160 -5.26 -12.66 2.83
C TRP A 160 -4.82 -12.50 4.28
N ARG A 161 -5.66 -11.92 5.14
CA ARG A 161 -5.39 -11.85 6.58
C ARG A 161 -5.22 -13.20 7.25
N ILE A 162 -5.96 -14.22 6.81
CA ILE A 162 -5.79 -15.58 7.32
C ILE A 162 -4.44 -16.14 6.85
N ILE A 163 -4.09 -15.96 5.58
CA ILE A 163 -2.83 -16.44 5.01
C ILE A 163 -1.62 -15.75 5.66
N ALA A 164 -1.69 -14.44 5.90
CA ALA A 164 -0.59 -13.67 6.49
C ALA A 164 -0.28 -14.06 7.96
N LYS A 165 -1.21 -14.72 8.66
CA LYS A 165 -0.96 -15.26 10.01
C LYS A 165 0.00 -16.45 10.01
N PHE A 166 0.17 -17.15 8.89
CA PHE A 166 1.20 -18.19 8.80
C PHE A 166 2.59 -17.55 8.89
N PRO A 167 3.62 -18.26 9.38
CA PRO A 167 4.94 -17.68 9.67
C PRO A 167 5.80 -17.50 8.41
N VAL A 168 5.22 -16.92 7.35
CA VAL A 168 5.90 -16.62 6.09
C VAL A 168 6.94 -15.52 6.29
N TYR A 169 6.78 -14.66 7.31
CA TYR A 169 7.77 -13.66 7.74
C TYR A 169 9.18 -14.23 7.98
N LYS A 170 9.31 -15.54 8.24
CA LYS A 170 10.62 -16.19 8.35
C LYS A 170 11.43 -16.13 7.05
N LEU A 171 10.80 -15.79 5.93
CA LEU A 171 11.43 -15.61 4.63
C LEU A 171 11.92 -14.18 4.38
N LEU A 172 11.79 -13.25 5.35
CA LEU A 172 12.07 -11.83 5.16
C LEU A 172 13.50 -11.58 4.63
N SER A 173 14.50 -12.26 5.19
CA SER A 173 15.91 -12.15 4.76
C SER A 173 16.17 -12.66 3.34
N TYR A 174 15.29 -13.49 2.78
CA TYR A 174 15.46 -14.04 1.43
C TYR A 174 14.93 -13.08 0.36
N ILE A 175 13.92 -12.29 0.69
CA ILE A 175 13.23 -11.39 -0.25
C ILE A 175 13.88 -10.01 -0.34
N GLU A 176 14.77 -9.67 0.58
CA GLU A 176 15.45 -8.38 0.58
C GLU A 176 16.23 -8.20 -0.72
N ASN A 177 15.92 -7.11 -1.41
CA ASN A 177 16.59 -6.69 -2.62
C ASN A 177 17.57 -5.54 -2.32
N ASP A 178 18.32 -5.66 -1.23
CA ASP A 178 19.35 -4.70 -0.83
C ASP A 178 20.74 -5.37 -0.80
N SER A 179 21.75 -4.62 -1.24
CA SER A 179 23.18 -4.88 -1.06
C SER A 179 23.57 -5.30 0.38
N CYS A 180 22.80 -4.88 1.38
CA CYS A 180 22.97 -5.28 2.78
C CYS A 180 22.85 -6.79 3.03
N LYS A 181 22.14 -7.53 2.18
CA LYS A 181 21.97 -8.98 2.32
C LYS A 181 23.31 -9.71 2.32
N GLU A 182 24.24 -9.27 1.47
CA GLU A 182 25.59 -9.85 1.37
C GLU A 182 26.50 -9.43 2.54
N LYS A 183 26.32 -8.20 3.06
CA LYS A 183 27.13 -7.67 4.17
C LYS A 183 26.72 -8.20 5.54
N CYS A 184 25.42 -8.41 5.79
CA CYS A 184 24.89 -8.67 7.14
C CYS A 184 24.12 -9.99 7.30
N GLY A 185 24.11 -10.85 6.29
CA GLY A 185 23.55 -12.21 6.37
C GLY A 185 22.07 -12.26 6.75
N GLY A 186 21.29 -11.24 6.40
CA GLY A 186 19.84 -11.18 6.66
C GLY A 186 19.45 -10.97 8.13
N LYS A 187 20.40 -10.70 9.03
CA LYS A 187 20.14 -10.47 10.47
C LYS A 187 19.29 -9.22 10.72
N TYR A 188 19.35 -8.24 9.82
CA TYR A 188 18.69 -6.94 9.96
C TYR A 188 17.43 -6.80 9.11
N ALA A 189 16.86 -7.91 8.62
CA ALA A 189 15.77 -7.82 7.64
C ALA A 189 14.53 -7.07 8.13
N MET A 190 14.18 -7.21 9.41
CA MET A 190 13.11 -6.42 10.00
C MET A 190 13.49 -4.94 10.11
N CYS A 191 14.73 -4.62 10.48
CA CYS A 191 15.20 -3.24 10.55
C CYS A 191 15.17 -2.57 9.18
N ASN A 192 15.51 -3.29 8.11
CA ASN A 192 15.42 -2.79 6.74
C ASN A 192 13.96 -2.54 6.33
N LEU A 193 13.04 -3.44 6.69
CA LEU A 193 11.61 -3.24 6.45
C LEU A 193 11.08 -1.98 7.15
N GLU A 194 11.45 -1.77 8.42
CA GLU A 194 11.08 -0.57 9.20
C GLU A 194 11.60 0.73 8.59
N LEU A 195 12.86 0.71 8.16
CA LEU A 195 13.46 1.85 7.49
C LEU A 195 12.76 2.12 6.13
N HIS A 196 12.37 1.08 5.39
CA HIS A 196 11.60 1.23 4.16
C HIS A 196 10.21 1.84 4.44
N ILE A 197 9.54 1.41 5.50
CA ILE A 197 8.28 2.00 5.98
C ILE A 197 8.46 3.50 6.26
N LEU A 198 9.54 3.90 6.95
CA LEU A 198 9.84 5.30 7.21
C LEU A 198 9.98 6.13 5.92
N THR A 199 10.72 5.60 4.94
CA THR A 199 10.89 6.25 3.62
C THR A 199 9.57 6.41 2.90
N ILE A 200 8.71 5.39 2.93
CA ILE A 200 7.38 5.46 2.32
C ILE A 200 6.52 6.53 3.00
N LYS A 201 6.56 6.64 4.33
CA LYS A 201 5.82 7.69 5.04
C LYS A 201 6.28 9.10 4.65
N ARG A 202 7.60 9.32 4.48
CA ARG A 202 8.13 10.59 3.96
C ARG A 202 7.63 10.88 2.56
N LEU A 203 7.66 9.88 1.69
CA LEU A 203 7.13 9.99 0.33
C LEU A 203 5.62 10.31 0.33
N MET A 204 4.84 9.67 1.20
CA MET A 204 3.42 9.99 1.38
C MET A 204 3.21 11.44 1.84
N PHE A 205 4.08 11.95 2.72
CA PHE A 205 4.02 13.33 3.18
C PHE A 205 4.34 14.32 2.04
N ASP A 206 5.39 14.06 1.26
CA ASP A 206 5.73 14.88 0.09
C ASP A 206 4.60 14.87 -0.96
N CYS A 207 3.97 13.71 -1.19
CA CYS A 207 2.78 13.60 -2.04
C CYS A 207 1.63 14.45 -1.52
N LEU A 208 1.38 14.45 -0.21
CA LEU A 208 0.33 15.25 0.41
C LEU A 208 0.60 16.76 0.24
N LEU A 209 1.86 17.19 0.41
CA LEU A 209 2.24 18.59 0.17
C LEU A 209 2.03 18.99 -1.30
N LEU A 210 2.51 18.18 -2.24
CA LEU A 210 2.32 18.44 -3.67
C LEU A 210 0.85 18.44 -4.08
N LEU A 211 0.03 17.58 -3.47
CA LEU A 211 -1.42 17.56 -3.69
C LEU A 211 -2.05 18.87 -3.25
N ASN A 212 -1.72 19.35 -2.04
CA ASN A 212 -2.21 20.61 -1.50
C ASN A 212 -1.76 21.82 -2.32
N GLU A 213 -0.60 21.75 -2.96
CA GLU A 213 -0.09 22.78 -3.87
C GLU A 213 -0.66 22.69 -5.29
N GLY A 214 -1.47 21.66 -5.60
CA GLY A 214 -1.98 21.40 -6.95
C GLY A 214 -0.92 20.98 -7.96
N LYS A 215 0.21 20.41 -7.47
CA LYS A 215 1.38 20.02 -8.28
C LYS A 215 1.60 18.51 -8.37
N LEU A 216 0.76 17.69 -7.73
CA LEU A 216 0.91 16.24 -7.75
C LEU A 216 0.57 15.67 -9.13
N THR A 217 1.55 15.07 -9.80
CA THR A 217 1.39 14.31 -11.05
C THR A 217 2.12 12.97 -10.98
N ASN A 218 1.87 12.06 -11.92
CA ASN A 218 2.56 10.77 -12.01
C ASN A 218 4.08 10.96 -12.19
N GLU A 219 4.47 11.94 -13.01
CA GLU A 219 5.89 12.27 -13.24
C GLU A 219 6.54 12.79 -11.97
N LYS A 220 5.87 13.69 -11.24
CA LYS A 220 6.40 14.25 -10.00
C LYS A 220 6.52 13.19 -8.92
N LEU A 221 5.51 12.33 -8.76
CA LEU A 221 5.55 11.17 -7.87
C LEU A 221 6.73 10.25 -8.20
N GLY A 222 6.97 9.96 -9.48
CA GLY A 222 8.12 9.15 -9.91
C GLY A 222 9.47 9.80 -9.57
N GLU A 223 9.59 11.12 -9.74
CA GLU A 223 10.80 11.89 -9.40
C GLU A 223 11.11 11.82 -7.89
N ILE A 224 10.13 12.13 -7.04
CA ILE A 224 10.33 12.13 -5.59
C ILE A 224 10.53 10.72 -5.05
N SER A 225 9.84 9.71 -5.61
CA SER A 225 10.02 8.31 -5.23
C SER A 225 11.44 7.85 -5.49
N ARG A 226 12.01 8.19 -6.66
CA ARG A 226 13.39 7.85 -6.98
C ARG A 226 14.36 8.54 -6.03
N LYS A 227 14.18 9.85 -5.79
CA LYS A 227 15.05 10.63 -4.90
C LYS A 227 15.06 10.07 -3.48
N GLU A 228 13.90 9.78 -2.90
CA GLU A 228 13.79 9.24 -1.54
C GLU A 228 14.44 7.86 -1.44
N LEU A 229 14.22 6.98 -2.43
CA LEU A 229 14.84 5.66 -2.44
C LEU A 229 16.35 5.68 -2.69
N GLU A 230 16.87 6.64 -3.48
CA GLU A 230 18.32 6.84 -3.65
C GLU A 230 18.99 7.36 -2.37
N SER A 231 18.26 8.14 -1.57
CA SER A 231 18.74 8.63 -0.27
C SER A 231 18.85 7.54 0.80
N PHE A 232 18.28 6.38 0.50
CA PHE A 232 18.11 5.28 1.43
C PHE A 232 19.14 4.17 1.18
N GLN A 233 20.14 4.07 2.05
CA GLN A 233 21.05 2.92 2.11
C GLN A 233 21.13 2.43 3.55
N CYS A 234 20.66 1.20 3.80
CA CYS A 234 20.72 0.58 5.12
C CYS A 234 22.15 0.21 5.54
N CYS A 235 23.14 0.26 4.63
CA CYS A 235 24.52 -0.10 4.91
C CYS A 235 25.51 0.93 4.36
N LEU A 236 26.02 1.79 5.24
CA LEU A 236 27.37 2.35 5.10
C LEU A 236 28.39 1.20 5.21
#